data_AF-A0A2W4UNN6-F1
#
_entry.id   AF-A0A2W4UNN6-F1
#
_cell.length_a   1.000
_cell.length_b   1.000
_cell.length_c   1.000
_cell.angle_alpha   90.00
_cell.angle_beta   90.00
_cell.angle_gamma   90.00
#
_symmetry.space_group_name_H-M   'P 1'
#
loop_
_entity.id
_entity.type
_entity.pdbx_description
1 polymer ?
#
loop_
_entity_poly.entity_id
_entity_poly.type
_entity_poly.pdbx_seq_one_letter_code
_entity_poly.pdbx_strand_id
1 'polypeptide(L)'
;MATVNSATLESSKTGGNILFQANVNMRFEARELNSLWELRMSLWEDDYVNDDRLGSEIKTTFRPNSTTVNRQMAKRLSKSTVDTEWGDEEVYGKITLVPLESPQPFKAASAQTGIETINE
;
A
#
# COMPACT_ATOMS: atom_id res chain seq x y z
N MET A 1 -10.39 10.00 -2.83
CA MET A 1 -10.11 9.02 -1.77
C MET A 1 -8.76 8.42 -2.06
N ALA A 2 -8.02 7.98 -1.05
CA ALA A 2 -6.73 7.33 -1.25
C ALA A 2 -6.86 6.11 -2.17
N THR A 3 -5.92 5.97 -3.11
CA THR A 3 -5.91 4.88 -4.09
C THR A 3 -4.54 4.23 -4.18
N VAL A 4 -4.53 2.92 -4.43
CA VAL A 4 -3.34 2.23 -4.93
C VAL A 4 -3.31 2.46 -6.45
N ASN A 5 -2.31 3.18 -6.94
CA ASN A 5 -2.16 3.45 -8.38
C ASN A 5 -1.53 2.26 -9.11
N SER A 6 -0.50 1.68 -8.50
CA SER A 6 0.18 0.50 -9.01
C SER A 6 0.81 -0.28 -7.88
N ALA A 7 0.92 -1.60 -8.07
CA ALA A 7 1.69 -2.48 -7.24
C ALA A 7 2.42 -3.46 -8.15
N THR A 8 3.73 -3.58 -7.99
CA THR A 8 4.51 -4.63 -8.65
C THR A 8 4.98 -5.62 -7.60
N LEU A 9 4.93 -6.90 -7.92
CA LEU A 9 5.46 -7.97 -7.08
C LEU A 9 6.68 -8.57 -7.79
N GLU A 10 7.81 -8.55 -7.11
CA GLU A 10 9.05 -9.16 -7.57
C GLU A 10 9.39 -10.32 -6.65
N SER A 11 10.07 -11.34 -7.17
CA SER A 11 10.58 -12.44 -6.37
C SER A 11 12.07 -12.68 -6.63
N SER A 12 12.78 -13.12 -5.61
CA SER A 12 14.16 -13.59 -5.72
C SER A 12 14.39 -14.80 -4.83
N LYS A 13 15.19 -15.75 -5.30
CA LYS A 13 15.56 -16.94 -4.52
C LYS A 13 16.92 -16.74 -3.89
N THR A 14 17.05 -17.11 -2.63
CA THR A 14 18.35 -17.14 -1.95
C THR A 14 18.39 -18.36 -1.03
N GLY A 15 19.13 -19.38 -1.43
CA GLY A 15 19.14 -20.68 -0.75
C GLY A 15 17.75 -21.33 -0.77
N GLY A 16 17.34 -21.89 0.37
CA GLY A 16 16.01 -22.52 0.55
C GLY A 16 14.86 -21.54 0.79
N ASN A 17 15.04 -20.24 0.52
CA ASN A 17 14.03 -19.21 0.75
C ASN A 17 13.74 -18.40 -0.51
N ILE A 18 12.53 -17.87 -0.57
CA ILE A 18 12.03 -16.98 -1.61
C ILE A 18 11.68 -15.67 -0.93
N LEU A 19 12.26 -14.57 -1.44
CA LEU A 19 11.91 -13.21 -1.04
C LEU A 19 10.93 -12.65 -2.06
N PHE A 20 9.71 -12.37 -1.61
CA PHE A 20 8.70 -11.61 -2.33
C PHE A 20 8.76 -10.15 -1.91
N GLN A 21 8.83 -9.23 -2.87
CA GLN A 21 8.93 -7.81 -2.63
C GLN A 21 7.88 -7.07 -3.45
N ALA A 22 6.92 -6.44 -2.77
CA ALA A 22 5.95 -5.57 -3.39
C ALA A 22 6.40 -4.11 -3.32
N ASN A 23 6.42 -3.44 -4.47
CA ASN A 23 6.60 -1.99 -4.55
C ASN A 23 5.22 -1.38 -4.87
N VAL A 24 4.68 -0.62 -3.92
CA VAL A 24 3.32 -0.07 -3.97
C VAL A 24 3.37 1.44 -4.12
N ASN A 25 2.82 1.96 -5.21
CA ASN A 25 2.59 3.38 -5.43
C ASN A 25 1.15 3.74 -5.04
N MET A 26 1.01 4.70 -4.13
CA MET A 26 -0.27 5.16 -3.61
C MET A 26 -0.44 6.65 -3.84
N ARG A 27 -1.68 7.07 -4.09
CA ARG A 27 -2.09 8.48 -4.17
C ARG A 27 -3.00 8.84 -3.01
N PHE A 28 -2.75 10.00 -2.43
CA PHE A 28 -3.54 10.57 -1.34
C PHE A 28 -4.04 11.96 -1.74
N GLU A 29 -5.23 12.31 -1.27
CA GLU A 29 -5.74 13.68 -1.31
C GLU A 29 -5.10 14.52 -0.21
N ALA A 30 -5.08 15.85 -0.40
CA ALA A 30 -4.49 16.78 0.57
C ALA A 30 -5.08 16.64 1.99
N ARG A 31 -6.37 16.30 2.10
CA ARG A 31 -7.06 16.07 3.38
C ARG A 31 -6.67 14.78 4.10
N GLU A 32 -6.10 13.82 3.37
CA GLU A 32 -5.69 12.50 3.87
C GLU A 32 -4.24 12.49 4.33
N LEU A 33 -3.49 13.57 4.06
CA LEU A 33 -2.12 13.75 4.51
C LEU A 33 -2.06 13.85 6.03
N ASN A 34 -0.99 13.29 6.60
CA ASN A 34 -0.73 13.20 8.03
C ASN A 34 -1.74 12.38 8.84
N SER A 35 -2.82 11.84 8.25
CA SER A 35 -3.67 10.82 8.90
C SER A 35 -2.96 9.47 8.97
N LEU A 36 -3.30 8.63 9.95
CA LEU A 36 -2.71 7.30 10.09
C LEU A 36 -3.36 6.31 9.12
N TRP A 37 -2.53 5.56 8.41
CA TRP A 37 -2.95 4.51 7.48
C TRP A 37 -2.22 3.19 7.77
N GLU A 38 -2.85 2.07 7.43
CA GLU A 38 -2.27 0.75 7.42
C GLU A 38 -2.25 0.19 6.00
N LEU A 39 -1.06 -0.18 5.52
CA LEU A 39 -0.86 -0.93 4.30
C LEU A 39 -0.67 -2.40 4.65
N ARG A 40 -1.47 -3.26 4.02
CA ARG A 40 -1.46 -4.71 4.21
C ARG A 40 -1.11 -5.41 2.91
N MET A 41 -0.38 -6.52 3.04
CA MET A 41 -0.09 -7.43 1.95
C MET A 41 -0.31 -8.87 2.40
N SER A 42 -1.05 -9.62 1.60
CA SER A 42 -1.11 -11.07 1.66
C SER A 42 -0.63 -11.66 0.34
N LEU A 43 0.07 -12.78 0.42
CA LEU A 43 0.54 -13.54 -0.74
C LEU A 43 -0.36 -14.76 -0.90
N TRP A 44 -0.62 -15.13 -2.14
CA TRP A 44 -1.53 -16.21 -2.52
C TRP A 44 -0.92 -17.00 -3.68
N GLU A 45 -1.16 -18.29 -3.70
CA GLU A 45 -0.95 -19.15 -4.86
C GLU A 45 -2.26 -19.16 -5.67
N ASP A 46 -2.15 -18.98 -6.98
CA ASP A 46 -3.23 -19.21 -7.94
C ASP A 46 -3.01 -20.62 -8.49
N ASP A 47 -3.75 -21.59 -7.96
CA ASP A 47 -3.77 -22.97 -8.43
C ASP A 47 -5.13 -23.25 -9.11
N TYR A 48 -5.24 -24.36 -9.84
CA TYR A 48 -6.47 -24.69 -10.55
C TYR A 48 -7.64 -25.10 -9.64
N VAL A 49 -7.43 -25.26 -8.32
CA VAL A 49 -8.33 -26.02 -7.44
C VAL A 49 -8.70 -25.28 -6.15
N ASN A 50 -7.78 -24.51 -5.56
CA ASN A 50 -7.94 -23.73 -4.34
C ASN A 50 -6.84 -22.65 -4.13
N ASP A 51 -7.16 -21.37 -4.39
CA ASP A 51 -6.28 -20.23 -4.03
C ASP A 51 -5.86 -20.25 -2.55
N ASP A 52 -4.64 -20.71 -2.28
CA ASP A 52 -4.15 -20.83 -0.91
C ASP A 52 -3.28 -19.63 -0.50
N ARG A 53 -3.54 -19.16 0.71
CA ARG A 53 -2.81 -18.02 1.28
C ARG A 53 -1.43 -18.46 1.77
N LEU A 54 -0.39 -17.83 1.25
CA LEU A 54 1.00 -18.04 1.62
C LEU A 54 1.38 -17.32 2.93
N GLY A 55 1.13 -18.01 4.04
CA GLY A 55 1.50 -17.60 5.39
C GLY A 55 0.79 -16.32 5.87
N SER A 56 1.36 -15.68 6.91
CA SER A 56 0.76 -14.51 7.57
C SER A 56 0.70 -13.22 6.72
N GLU A 57 -0.17 -12.28 7.10
CA GLU A 57 -0.19 -10.94 6.50
C GLU A 57 1.05 -10.14 6.89
N ILE A 58 1.53 -9.28 6.00
CA ILE A 58 2.44 -8.20 6.36
C ILE A 58 1.63 -6.93 6.51
N LYS A 59 1.91 -6.17 7.55
CA LYS A 59 1.26 -4.89 7.86
C LYS A 59 2.31 -3.85 8.16
N THR A 60 2.09 -2.64 7.67
CA THR A 60 2.89 -1.48 8.06
C THR A 60 1.99 -0.26 8.20
N THR A 61 2.22 0.53 9.24
CA THR A 61 1.49 1.77 9.47
C THR A 61 2.35 2.96 9.10
N PHE A 62 1.72 3.99 8.52
CA PHE A 62 2.42 5.20 8.13
C PHE A 62 1.47 6.40 8.05
N ARG A 63 2.05 7.60 8.07
CA ARG A 63 1.38 8.85 7.80
C ARG A 63 1.92 9.41 6.48
N PRO A 64 1.10 9.55 5.41
CA PRO A 64 1.55 10.11 4.16
C PRO A 64 1.82 11.61 4.33
N ASN A 65 3.03 12.06 3.97
CA ASN A 65 3.42 13.47 4.00
C ASN A 65 3.40 14.11 2.59
N SER A 66 3.08 13.32 1.57
CA SER A 66 2.96 13.73 0.17
C SER A 66 1.74 13.07 -0.47
N THR A 67 1.21 13.69 -1.52
CA THR A 67 0.07 13.16 -2.29
C THR A 67 0.42 11.91 -3.10
N THR A 68 1.70 11.56 -3.20
CA THR A 68 2.18 10.32 -3.82
C THR A 68 3.22 9.69 -2.92
N VAL A 69 2.97 8.46 -2.48
CA VAL A 69 3.84 7.71 -1.57
C VAL A 69 4.19 6.38 -2.21
N ASN A 70 5.47 6.05 -2.21
CA ASN A 70 5.97 4.72 -2.54
C ASN A 70 6.29 3.97 -1.26
N ARG A 71 5.79 2.73 -1.13
CA ARG A 71 6.14 1.82 -0.03
C ARG A 71 6.59 0.49 -0.59
N GLN A 72 7.61 -0.06 0.06
CA GLN A 72 8.07 -1.41 -0.20
C GLN A 72 7.61 -2.31 0.95
N MET A 73 7.09 -3.49 0.61
CA MET A 73 6.76 -4.54 1.55
C MET A 73 7.48 -5.80 1.12
N ALA A 74 8.11 -6.51 2.05
CA ALA A 74 8.88 -7.70 1.73
C ALA A 74 8.50 -8.86 2.65
N LYS A 75 8.34 -10.06 2.07
CA LYS A 75 8.15 -11.32 2.79
C LYS A 75 9.18 -12.33 2.36
N ARG A 76 9.82 -12.98 3.32
CA ARG A 76 10.60 -14.18 3.07
C ARG A 76 9.80 -15.40 3.46
N LEU A 77 9.66 -16.34 2.54
CA LEU A 77 9.02 -17.64 2.75
C LEU A 77 10.02 -18.76 2.47
N SER A 78 9.87 -19.88 3.17
CA SER A 78 10.63 -21.08 2.83
C SER A 78 10.14 -21.63 1.50
N LYS A 79 11.02 -22.24 0.70
CA LYS A 79 10.61 -22.89 -0.55
C LYS A 79 9.54 -23.95 -0.29
N SER A 80 9.61 -24.68 0.82
CA SER A 80 8.59 -25.67 1.21
C SER A 80 7.23 -25.10 1.58
N THR A 81 7.11 -23.77 1.73
CA THR A 81 5.81 -23.10 1.95
C THR A 81 5.16 -22.67 0.64
N VAL A 82 5.95 -22.58 -0.43
CA VAL A 82 5.50 -22.21 -1.77
C VAL A 82 5.44 -23.51 -2.53
N ASP A 83 4.25 -24.13 -2.53
CA ASP A 83 4.05 -25.46 -3.12
C ASP A 83 4.04 -25.39 -4.65
N THR A 84 3.94 -24.19 -5.19
CA THR A 84 3.92 -23.96 -6.64
C THR A 84 5.16 -24.48 -7.37
N GLU A 85 4.94 -25.34 -8.37
CA GLU A 85 5.99 -25.75 -9.30
C GLU A 85 6.48 -24.52 -10.07
N TRP A 86 7.79 -24.32 -10.08
CA TRP A 86 8.39 -23.13 -10.68
C TRP A 86 8.20 -23.13 -12.20
N GLY A 87 7.25 -22.31 -12.67
CA GLY A 87 6.95 -22.13 -14.09
C GLY A 87 5.55 -22.57 -14.51
N ASP A 88 4.79 -23.23 -13.62
CA ASP A 88 3.44 -23.73 -13.90
C ASP A 88 2.35 -22.97 -13.11
N GLU A 89 2.64 -22.49 -11.91
CA GLU A 89 1.65 -21.83 -11.05
C GLU A 89 2.13 -20.43 -10.59
N GLU A 90 1.19 -19.49 -10.45
CA GLU A 90 1.48 -18.06 -10.25
C GLU A 90 1.29 -17.64 -8.77
N VAL A 91 2.31 -16.99 -8.20
CA VAL A 91 2.19 -16.33 -6.89
C VAL A 91 1.81 -14.87 -7.09
N TYR A 92 0.73 -14.43 -6.45
CA TYR A 92 0.26 -13.05 -6.52
C TYR A 92 0.08 -12.41 -5.14
N GLY A 93 0.01 -11.07 -5.11
CA GLY A 93 -0.10 -10.28 -3.90
C GLY A 93 -1.41 -9.50 -3.84
N LYS A 94 -2.19 -9.66 -2.76
CA LYS A 94 -3.35 -8.80 -2.47
C LYS A 94 -2.91 -7.66 -1.55
N ILE A 95 -2.97 -6.44 -2.08
CA ILE A 95 -2.64 -5.20 -1.36
C ILE A 95 -3.92 -4.54 -0.85
N THR A 96 -3.92 -4.09 0.40
CA THR A 96 -5.05 -3.35 0.99
C THR A 96 -4.54 -2.14 1.73
N LEU A 97 -5.16 -0.99 1.50
CA LEU A 97 -4.88 0.27 2.17
C LEU A 97 -6.08 0.67 3.04
N VAL A 98 -5.86 0.79 4.35
CA VAL A 98 -6.93 1.04 5.34
C VAL A 98 -6.66 2.33 6.10
N PRO A 99 -7.60 3.29 6.17
CA PRO A 99 -7.47 4.44 7.05
C PRO A 99 -7.67 4.00 8.51
N LEU A 100 -6.71 4.33 9.38
CA LEU A 100 -6.82 4.13 10.82
C LEU A 100 -7.32 5.37 11.56
N GLU A 101 -7.29 6.52 10.89
CA GLU A 101 -7.85 7.78 11.36
C GLU A 101 -8.72 8.42 10.28
N SER A 102 -9.75 9.14 10.71
CA SER A 102 -10.55 9.95 9.79
C SER A 102 -9.70 11.10 9.22
N PRO A 103 -9.67 11.28 7.88
CA PRO A 103 -9.05 12.46 7.26
C PRO A 103 -9.63 13.75 7.83
N GLN A 104 -8.79 14.74 8.12
CA GLN A 104 -9.26 16.04 8.61
C GLN A 104 -10.14 16.70 7.53
N PRO A 105 -11.28 17.31 7.89
CA PRO A 105 -12.08 18.05 6.92
C PRO A 105 -11.27 19.20 6.33
N PHE A 106 -11.46 19.48 5.03
CA PHE A 106 -10.82 20.62 4.38
C PHE A 106 -11.25 21.92 5.06
N LYS A 107 -10.31 22.62 5.70
CA LYS A 107 -10.51 24.01 6.11
C LYS A 107 -10.05 24.87 4.94
N ALA A 108 -11.00 25.41 4.17
CA ALA A 108 -10.69 26.48 3.23
C ALA A 108 -10.01 27.61 4.02
N ALA A 109 -8.81 28.02 3.61
CA ALA A 109 -8.19 29.20 4.17
C ALA A 109 -9.13 30.38 3.93
N SER A 110 -9.74 30.90 4.99
CA SER A 110 -10.51 32.15 4.92
C SER A 110 -9.49 33.27 4.70
N ALA A 111 -9.27 33.67 3.45
CA ALA A 111 -8.57 34.90 3.16
C ALA A 111 -9.49 36.06 3.56
N GLN A 112 -9.19 36.70 4.68
CA GLN A 112 -9.85 37.94 5.07
C GLN A 112 -9.25 39.05 4.22
N THR A 113 -9.83 39.30 3.04
CA THR A 113 -9.44 40.46 2.22
C THR A 113 -9.98 41.72 2.91
N GLY A 114 -9.12 42.40 3.67
CA GLY A 114 -9.39 43.75 4.13
C GLY A 114 -9.39 44.69 2.93
N ILE A 115 -10.57 45.04 2.42
CA ILE A 115 -10.73 46.17 1.51
C ILE A 115 -10.91 47.39 2.41
N GLU A 116 -9.84 48.16 2.63
CA GLU A 116 -9.98 49.51 3.15
C GLU A 116 -10.39 50.42 1.99
N THR A 117 -11.64 50.89 2.01
CA THR A 117 -12.08 51.97 1.13
C THR A 117 -11.58 53.28 1.72
N ILE A 118 -10.58 53.88 1.09
CA ILE A 118 -10.13 55.24 1.38
C ILE A 118 -11.09 56.18 0.65
N ASN A 119 -11.90 56.94 1.39
CA ASN A 119 -12.69 58.04 0.83
C ASN A 119 -11.88 59.33 0.96
N GLU A 120 -11.62 60.00 -0.17
CA GLU A 120 -11.15 61.40 -0.23
C GLU A 120 -12.30 62.38 0.03
#